data_AF-A0A2E5SSQ1-F1
#
_entry.id   AF-A0A2E5SSQ1-F1
#
_cell.length_a   1.000
_cell.length_b   1.000
_cell.length_c   1.000
_cell.angle_alpha   90.00
_cell.angle_beta   90.00
_cell.angle_gamma   90.00
#
_symmetry.space_group_name_H-M   'P 1'
#
loop_
_entity.id
_entity.type
_entity.pdbx_description
1 polymer ?
#
loop_
_entity_poly.entity_id
_entity_poly.type
_entity_poly.pdbx_seq_one_letter_code
_entity_poly.pdbx_strand_id
1 'polypeptide(L)'
;MGNLKRILGCVVAIWAAAINFSLAQTYVYTDVQMTWDQMACHIDNGVVIMGPDWRGEIEYTVQNNRIFKGYSSSSFDIAYAYREGKLYIGESYFSDAISYTFNEGRIYIGDSNFELDLVYTIRPNPNYRGALCVYKEDSISPFDIVAFLQGEPTEVEIFALLITLRLI
;
A
#
# COMPACT_ATOMS: atom_id res chain seq x y z
N MET A 1 -16.27 18.87 64.81
CA MET A 1 -15.08 19.76 64.88
C MET A 1 -13.87 18.92 64.50
N GLY A 2 -13.11 19.14 63.43
CA GLY A 2 -13.12 20.18 62.40
C GLY A 2 -12.33 19.68 61.18
N ASN A 3 -12.70 20.23 60.02
CA ASN A 3 -12.04 20.11 58.71
C ASN A 3 -10.54 20.42 58.75
N LEU A 4 -9.71 19.75 57.94
CA LEU A 4 -8.87 20.43 56.93
C LEU A 4 -8.08 19.47 56.00
N LYS A 5 -8.41 19.54 54.70
CA LYS A 5 -7.51 19.56 53.52
C LYS A 5 -6.36 18.55 53.45
N ARG A 6 -6.36 17.72 52.39
CA ARG A 6 -5.35 17.77 51.31
C ARG A 6 -5.78 16.97 50.09
N ILE A 7 -6.02 17.72 49.03
CA ILE A 7 -6.16 17.29 47.64
C ILE A 7 -4.77 16.82 47.16
N LEU A 8 -4.69 15.63 46.57
CA LEU A 8 -3.65 15.18 45.61
C LEU A 8 -4.33 14.00 44.89
N GLY A 9 -4.83 14.11 43.67
CA GLY A 9 -4.07 14.51 42.49
C GLY A 9 -3.47 13.29 41.80
N CYS A 10 -4.24 12.21 41.58
CA CYS A 10 -3.82 11.13 40.69
C CYS A 10 -4.14 11.53 39.25
N VAL A 11 -3.19 12.24 38.64
CA VAL A 11 -3.16 12.50 37.20
C VAL A 11 -3.06 11.17 36.48
N VAL A 12 -4.10 10.82 35.72
CA VAL A 12 -4.07 9.72 34.76
C VAL A 12 -3.15 10.15 33.63
N ALA A 13 -1.91 9.66 33.63
CA ALA A 13 -1.00 9.82 32.51
C ALA A 13 -1.44 8.86 31.39
N ILE A 14 -2.25 9.37 30.46
CA ILE A 14 -2.50 8.69 29.19
C ILE A 14 -1.23 8.84 28.36
N TRP A 15 -0.40 7.80 28.33
CA TRP A 15 0.70 7.70 27.39
C TRP A 15 0.12 7.42 26.00
N ALA A 16 -0.11 8.47 25.21
CA ALA A 16 -0.24 8.32 23.77
C ALA A 16 1.16 8.02 23.21
N ALA A 17 1.48 6.73 23.08
CA ALA A 17 2.61 6.33 22.26
C ALA A 17 2.26 6.71 20.81
N ALA A 18 2.88 7.78 20.30
CA ALA A 18 2.91 8.02 18.87
C ALA A 18 3.71 6.88 18.25
N ILE A 19 3.01 5.88 17.71
CA ILE A 19 3.62 4.84 16.90
C ILE A 19 4.04 5.54 15.61
N ASN A 20 5.33 5.89 15.52
CA ASN A 20 5.93 6.24 14.25
C ASN A 20 5.97 4.94 13.44
N PHE A 21 4.97 4.71 12.58
CA PHE A 21 5.11 3.74 11.50
C PHE A 21 6.20 4.31 10.58
N SER A 22 7.42 3.81 10.74
CA SER A 22 8.40 3.85 9.66
C SER A 22 7.74 3.09 8.51
N LEU A 23 7.35 3.77 7.43
CA LEU A 23 6.91 3.08 6.22
C LEU A 23 8.10 2.23 5.76
N ALA A 24 7.94 0.91 5.83
CA ALA A 24 9.00 -0.01 5.46
C ALA A 24 9.20 0.08 3.95
N GLN A 25 10.45 0.26 3.54
CA GLN A 25 10.80 0.28 2.12
C GLN A 25 10.34 -1.01 1.44
N THR A 26 9.67 -0.89 0.30
CA THR A 26 9.25 -2.05 -0.50
C THR A 26 9.88 -2.00 -1.88
N TYR A 27 10.50 -3.10 -2.29
CA TYR A 27 11.14 -3.26 -3.60
C TYR A 27 10.30 -4.17 -4.48
N VAL A 28 10.18 -3.82 -5.77
CA VAL A 28 9.34 -4.53 -6.71
C VAL A 28 10.14 -5.09 -7.87
N TYR A 29 9.90 -6.35 -8.17
CA TYR A 29 10.57 -7.08 -9.24
C TYR A 29 9.54 -7.80 -10.11
N THR A 30 9.86 -7.99 -11.39
CA THR A 30 9.06 -8.78 -12.34
C THR A 30 9.71 -10.13 -12.67
N ASP A 31 10.86 -10.41 -12.07
CA ASP A 31 11.64 -11.64 -12.25
C ASP A 31 11.83 -12.34 -10.89
N VAL A 32 11.77 -13.68 -10.89
CA VAL A 32 11.74 -14.49 -9.65
C VAL A 32 13.07 -14.48 -8.90
N GLN A 33 14.17 -14.12 -9.57
CA GLN A 33 15.48 -14.01 -8.97
C GLN A 33 15.57 -12.77 -8.08
N MET A 34 14.70 -11.76 -8.31
CA MET A 34 14.65 -10.50 -7.55
C MET A 34 16.03 -9.85 -7.39
N THR A 35 16.78 -9.77 -8.49
CA THR A 35 18.11 -9.16 -8.45
C THR A 35 17.99 -7.64 -8.42
N TRP A 36 18.87 -7.00 -7.66
CA TRP A 36 18.84 -5.54 -7.44
C TRP A 36 18.86 -4.73 -8.74
N ASP A 37 19.67 -5.14 -9.71
CA ASP A 37 19.80 -4.48 -11.02
C ASP A 37 18.56 -4.60 -11.91
N GLN A 38 17.66 -5.55 -11.61
CA GLN A 38 16.41 -5.79 -12.33
C GLN A 38 15.17 -5.31 -11.56
N MET A 39 15.37 -4.57 -10.47
CA MET A 39 14.27 -3.94 -9.75
C MET A 39 13.47 -3.02 -10.69
N ALA A 40 12.16 -3.21 -10.75
CA ALA A 40 11.27 -2.44 -11.61
C ALA A 40 10.99 -1.06 -11.01
N CYS A 41 10.67 -1.03 -9.72
CA CYS A 41 10.47 0.19 -8.93
C CYS A 41 10.59 -0.14 -7.44
N HIS A 42 10.63 0.90 -6.61
CA HIS A 42 10.54 0.77 -5.18
C HIS A 42 9.74 1.90 -4.58
N ILE A 43 9.28 1.71 -3.35
CA ILE A 43 8.71 2.77 -2.55
C ILE A 43 9.55 2.98 -1.30
N ASP A 44 9.96 4.22 -1.08
CA ASP A 44 10.70 4.66 0.10
C ASP A 44 10.06 5.91 0.68
N ASN A 45 9.72 5.87 1.97
CA ASN A 45 9.01 6.95 2.66
C ASN A 45 7.76 7.46 1.91
N GLY A 46 7.02 6.53 1.29
CA GLY A 46 5.82 6.83 0.49
C GLY A 46 6.11 7.27 -0.94
N VAL A 47 7.36 7.44 -1.38
CA VAL A 47 7.68 7.89 -2.73
C VAL A 47 7.96 6.70 -3.64
N VAL A 48 7.20 6.54 -4.71
CA VAL A 48 7.39 5.47 -5.71
C VAL A 48 8.37 5.93 -6.77
N ILE A 49 9.50 5.24 -6.86
CA ILE A 49 10.66 5.57 -7.70
C ILE A 49 10.94 4.41 -8.66
N MET A 50 11.14 4.73 -9.94
CA MET A 50 11.46 3.74 -10.97
C MET A 50 12.90 3.23 -10.85
N GLY A 51 13.08 1.92 -11.00
CA GLY A 51 14.37 1.26 -10.91
C GLY A 51 14.96 1.20 -9.49
N PRO A 52 16.22 0.77 -9.37
CA PRO A 52 16.90 0.61 -8.08
C PRO A 52 17.61 1.86 -7.54
N ASP A 53 17.74 2.92 -8.35
CA ASP A 53 18.46 4.14 -7.98
C ASP A 53 17.49 5.19 -7.41
N TRP A 54 17.91 5.91 -6.37
CA TRP A 54 17.18 7.03 -5.79
C TRP A 54 17.00 8.20 -6.78
N ARG A 55 17.81 8.23 -7.84
CA ARG A 55 17.70 9.20 -8.95
C ARG A 55 16.68 8.80 -10.03
N GLY A 56 15.98 7.68 -9.83
CA GLY A 56 14.92 7.24 -10.72
C GLY A 56 13.79 8.25 -10.86
N GLU A 57 12.98 8.08 -11.90
CA GLU A 57 11.78 8.88 -12.09
C GLU A 57 10.77 8.61 -10.96
N ILE A 58 10.20 9.67 -10.40
CA ILE A 58 9.16 9.56 -9.36
C ILE A 58 7.81 9.51 -10.05
N GLU A 59 7.13 8.37 -9.97
CA GLU A 59 5.81 8.17 -10.57
C GLU A 59 4.69 8.67 -9.66
N TYR A 60 4.79 8.36 -8.36
CA TYR A 60 3.75 8.69 -7.38
C TYR A 60 4.32 8.97 -5.98
N THR A 61 3.52 9.67 -5.18
CA THR A 61 3.70 9.79 -3.72
C THR A 61 2.47 9.21 -3.03
N VAL A 62 2.67 8.40 -2.01
CA VAL A 62 1.65 7.79 -1.16
C VAL A 62 1.71 8.48 0.20
N GLN A 63 0.61 9.11 0.58
CA GLN A 63 0.51 9.79 1.87
C GLN A 63 -0.94 9.85 2.33
N ASN A 64 -1.20 9.56 3.61
CA ASN A 64 -2.53 9.68 4.22
C ASN A 64 -3.64 8.98 3.40
N ASN A 65 -3.38 7.74 3.00
CA ASN A 65 -4.26 6.91 2.14
C ASN A 65 -4.64 7.56 0.80
N ARG A 66 -3.73 8.35 0.23
CA ARG A 66 -3.88 8.94 -1.11
C ARG A 66 -2.64 8.65 -1.93
N ILE A 67 -2.86 8.55 -3.23
CA ILE A 67 -1.81 8.41 -4.24
C ILE A 67 -1.83 9.71 -5.06
N PHE A 68 -0.73 10.45 -5.01
CA PHE A 68 -0.52 11.71 -5.72
C PHE A 68 0.40 11.48 -6.90
N LYS A 69 0.15 12.15 -8.03
CA LYS A 69 1.04 12.07 -9.21
C LYS A 69 2.38 12.73 -8.92
N GLY A 70 3.47 12.04 -9.26
CA GLY A 70 4.83 12.50 -9.06
C GLY A 70 5.17 12.77 -7.59
N TYR A 71 6.14 13.66 -7.37
CA TYR A 71 6.50 14.14 -6.04
C TYR A 71 5.57 15.27 -5.59
N SER A 72 4.39 14.91 -5.08
CA SER A 72 3.37 15.87 -4.66
C SER A 72 2.60 15.41 -3.42
N SER A 73 2.09 16.39 -2.68
CA SER A 73 1.11 16.23 -1.61
C SER A 73 -0.09 17.17 -1.80
N SER A 74 -0.24 17.73 -3.00
CA SER A 74 -1.29 18.70 -3.33
C SER A 74 -2.61 17.98 -3.64
N SER A 75 -3.73 18.53 -3.16
CA SER A 75 -5.06 17.98 -3.49
C SER A 75 -5.37 18.01 -4.99
N PHE A 76 -4.71 18.87 -5.76
CA PHE A 76 -4.87 18.93 -7.22
C PHE A 76 -4.20 17.76 -7.95
N ASP A 77 -3.26 17.07 -7.30
CA ASP A 77 -2.48 15.99 -7.91
C ASP A 77 -2.94 14.60 -7.45
N ILE A 78 -4.04 14.52 -6.69
CA ILE A 78 -4.58 13.24 -6.23
C ILE A 78 -5.05 12.43 -7.45
N ALA A 79 -4.37 11.30 -7.67
CA ALA A 79 -4.77 10.30 -8.64
C ALA A 79 -5.85 9.38 -8.05
N TYR A 80 -5.62 8.93 -6.81
CA TYR A 80 -6.52 8.01 -6.12
C TYR A 80 -6.59 8.29 -4.62
N ALA A 81 -7.71 7.91 -4.02
CA ALA A 81 -7.90 7.88 -2.57
C ALA A 81 -8.34 6.48 -2.13
N TYR A 82 -7.78 6.00 -1.03
CA TYR A 82 -8.05 4.68 -0.49
C TYR A 82 -8.84 4.77 0.81
N ARG A 83 -9.98 4.08 0.87
CA ARG A 83 -10.90 4.10 2.01
C ARG A 83 -11.60 2.75 2.13
N GLU A 84 -11.57 2.17 3.33
CA GLU A 84 -12.39 0.98 3.66
C GLU A 84 -12.22 -0.18 2.67
N GLY A 85 -10.97 -0.53 2.31
CA GLY A 85 -10.72 -1.58 1.32
C GLY A 85 -10.75 -1.11 -0.13
N LYS A 86 -11.22 0.11 -0.43
CA LYS A 86 -11.59 0.51 -1.79
C LYS A 86 -10.72 1.64 -2.33
N LEU A 87 -10.30 1.51 -3.60
CA LEU A 87 -9.52 2.51 -4.31
C LEU A 87 -10.42 3.36 -5.22
N TYR A 88 -10.60 4.62 -4.85
CA TYR A 88 -11.41 5.59 -5.58
C TYR A 88 -10.53 6.40 -6.54
N ILE A 89 -11.04 6.68 -7.73
CA ILE A 89 -10.45 7.66 -8.64
C ILE A 89 -10.62 9.06 -8.04
N GLY A 90 -9.52 9.80 -7.92
CA GLY A 90 -9.46 11.11 -7.27
C GLY A 90 -9.93 11.06 -5.81
N GLU A 91 -10.66 12.09 -5.36
CA GLU A 91 -11.27 12.13 -4.03
C GLU A 91 -12.78 11.82 -4.02
N SER A 92 -13.28 11.11 -5.03
CA SER A 92 -14.72 10.82 -5.14
C SER A 92 -15.26 9.93 -4.01
N TYR A 93 -16.51 10.17 -3.58
CA TYR A 93 -17.23 9.36 -2.58
C TYR A 93 -18.30 8.45 -3.21
N PHE A 94 -18.42 8.46 -4.54
CA PHE A 94 -19.42 7.66 -5.25
C PHE A 94 -18.90 6.25 -5.52
N SER A 95 -19.81 5.27 -5.50
CA SER A 95 -19.49 3.86 -5.79
C SER A 95 -18.91 3.67 -7.19
N ASP A 96 -19.42 4.43 -8.16
CA ASP A 96 -19.00 4.33 -9.57
C ASP A 96 -17.57 4.83 -9.80
N ALA A 97 -16.98 5.51 -8.81
CA ALA A 97 -15.57 5.92 -8.84
C ALA A 97 -14.63 4.90 -8.21
N ILE A 98 -15.14 3.80 -7.65
CA ILE A 98 -14.33 2.71 -7.14
C ILE A 98 -13.74 1.97 -8.34
N SER A 99 -12.42 2.02 -8.45
CA SER A 99 -11.67 1.30 -9.48
C SER A 99 -11.38 -0.14 -9.07
N TYR A 100 -11.02 -0.35 -7.80
CA TYR A 100 -10.69 -1.65 -7.25
C TYR A 100 -11.08 -1.78 -5.79
N THR A 101 -11.33 -3.02 -5.36
CA THR A 101 -11.55 -3.40 -3.96
C THR A 101 -10.46 -4.38 -3.53
N PHE A 102 -9.84 -4.12 -2.40
CA PHE A 102 -8.89 -4.98 -1.71
C PHE A 102 -9.60 -5.66 -0.53
N ASN A 103 -9.54 -6.97 -0.48
CA ASN A 103 -10.09 -7.76 0.61
C ASN A 103 -9.21 -8.98 0.87
N GLU A 104 -8.63 -9.07 2.07
CA GLU A 104 -7.85 -10.22 2.53
C GLU A 104 -6.76 -10.70 1.54
N GLY A 105 -6.00 -9.75 0.96
CA GLY A 105 -4.94 -10.05 0.00
C GLY A 105 -5.44 -10.30 -1.43
N ARG A 106 -6.71 -10.02 -1.72
CA ARG A 106 -7.33 -10.19 -3.03
C ARG A 106 -7.75 -8.84 -3.58
N ILE A 107 -7.50 -8.62 -4.86
CA ILE A 107 -7.85 -7.39 -5.57
C ILE A 107 -8.94 -7.71 -6.58
N TYR A 108 -10.09 -7.06 -6.44
CA TYR A 108 -11.25 -7.17 -7.32
C TYR A 108 -11.42 -5.88 -8.12
N ILE A 109 -11.94 -5.98 -9.34
CA ILE A 109 -12.32 -4.81 -10.12
C ILE A 109 -13.62 -4.20 -9.58
N GLY A 110 -13.67 -2.87 -9.50
CA GLY A 110 -14.84 -2.12 -9.02
C GLY A 110 -15.15 -2.35 -7.54
N ASP A 111 -16.41 -2.09 -7.17
CA ASP A 111 -16.96 -2.37 -5.84
C ASP A 111 -17.44 -3.83 -5.75
N SER A 112 -16.50 -4.77 -5.71
CA SER A 112 -16.80 -6.20 -5.78
C SER A 112 -15.98 -7.04 -4.80
N ASN A 113 -16.54 -8.21 -4.47
CA ASN A 113 -15.85 -9.33 -3.82
C ASN A 113 -16.25 -10.66 -4.48
N PHE A 114 -16.81 -10.61 -5.70
CA PHE A 114 -17.19 -11.81 -6.44
C PHE A 114 -15.96 -12.41 -7.13
N GLU A 115 -15.87 -13.74 -7.14
CA GLU A 115 -14.73 -14.47 -7.73
C GLU A 115 -14.50 -14.14 -9.20
N LEU A 116 -15.55 -13.83 -9.96
CA LEU A 116 -15.44 -13.46 -11.38
C LEU A 116 -14.81 -12.08 -11.61
N ASP A 117 -14.78 -11.24 -10.57
CA ASP A 117 -14.20 -9.90 -10.62
C ASP A 117 -12.78 -9.87 -10.03
N LEU A 118 -12.26 -11.02 -9.57
CA LEU A 118 -10.92 -11.15 -9.01
C LEU A 118 -9.87 -10.90 -10.10
N VAL A 119 -8.96 -9.97 -9.84
CA VAL A 119 -7.88 -9.61 -10.76
C VAL A 119 -6.55 -10.19 -10.28
N TYR A 120 -6.26 -10.07 -8.98
CA TYR A 120 -5.02 -10.57 -8.40
C TYR A 120 -5.22 -11.15 -7.01
N THR A 121 -4.41 -12.16 -6.66
CA THR A 121 -4.22 -12.62 -5.28
C THR A 121 -2.78 -12.42 -4.86
N ILE A 122 -2.58 -11.82 -3.68
CA ILE A 122 -1.29 -11.51 -3.09
C ILE A 122 -1.04 -12.50 -1.95
N ARG A 123 0.08 -13.22 -2.03
CA ARG A 123 0.42 -14.26 -1.04
C ARG A 123 1.90 -14.22 -0.69
N PRO A 124 2.32 -14.69 0.48
CA PRO A 124 3.73 -14.83 0.81
C PRO A 124 4.47 -15.69 -0.22
N ASN A 125 5.69 -15.27 -0.58
CA ASN A 125 6.56 -16.07 -1.43
C ASN A 125 7.06 -17.29 -0.63
N PRO A 126 6.91 -18.52 -1.16
CA PRO A 126 7.30 -19.73 -0.44
C PRO A 126 8.81 -19.87 -0.25
N ASN A 127 9.61 -19.25 -1.12
CA ASN A 127 11.06 -19.39 -1.13
C ASN A 127 11.79 -18.22 -0.45
N TYR A 128 11.13 -17.06 -0.34
CA TYR A 128 11.73 -15.83 0.17
C TYR A 128 10.88 -15.21 1.28
N ARG A 129 11.38 -15.27 2.51
CA ARG A 129 10.71 -14.67 3.67
C ARG A 129 10.70 -13.16 3.54
N GLY A 130 9.57 -12.54 3.86
CA GLY A 130 9.39 -11.08 3.71
C GLY A 130 9.16 -10.62 2.27
N ALA A 131 8.90 -11.56 1.35
CA ALA A 131 8.46 -11.25 0.01
C ALA A 131 7.01 -11.72 -0.21
N LEU A 132 6.27 -10.97 -1.01
CA LEU A 132 4.94 -11.30 -1.50
C LEU A 132 5.01 -11.59 -3.00
N CYS A 133 4.16 -12.49 -3.48
CA CYS A 133 3.92 -12.76 -4.89
C CYS A 133 2.53 -12.24 -5.25
N VAL A 134 2.43 -11.54 -6.38
CA VAL A 134 1.18 -11.10 -6.98
C VAL A 134 0.80 -12.09 -8.08
N TYR A 135 -0.17 -12.94 -7.83
CA TYR A 135 -0.69 -13.93 -8.78
C TYR A 135 -1.86 -13.35 -9.56
N LYS A 136 -1.96 -13.67 -10.85
CA LYS A 136 -3.19 -13.44 -11.62
C LYS A 136 -4.34 -14.24 -11.01
N GLU A 137 -5.47 -13.56 -10.81
CA GLU A 137 -6.71 -14.14 -10.30
C GLU A 137 -6.47 -14.97 -9.03
N ASP A 138 -6.97 -16.20 -8.97
CA ASP A 138 -6.75 -17.13 -7.85
C ASP A 138 -5.61 -18.13 -8.10
N SER A 139 -4.84 -17.98 -9.18
CA SER A 139 -3.83 -18.95 -9.61
C SER A 139 -2.83 -19.28 -8.50
N ILE A 140 -2.39 -20.54 -8.47
CA ILE A 140 -1.32 -21.06 -7.61
C ILE A 140 -0.03 -21.36 -8.38
N SER A 141 -0.05 -21.16 -9.71
CA SER A 141 1.08 -21.45 -10.57
C SER A 141 2.16 -20.37 -10.41
N PRO A 142 3.45 -20.75 -10.26
CA PRO A 142 4.54 -19.78 -10.23
C PRO A 142 4.69 -19.00 -11.55
N PHE A 143 4.16 -19.53 -12.66
CA PHE A 143 4.19 -18.87 -13.97
C PHE A 143 3.15 -17.75 -14.12
N ASP A 144 2.17 -17.69 -13.22
CA ASP A 144 1.13 -16.65 -13.23
C ASP A 144 1.44 -15.50 -12.25
N ILE A 145 2.64 -15.50 -11.66
CA ILE A 145 3.13 -14.39 -10.85
C ILE A 145 3.52 -13.25 -11.79
N VAL A 146 2.97 -12.06 -11.55
CA VAL A 146 3.26 -10.85 -12.35
C VAL A 146 4.21 -9.89 -11.65
N ALA A 147 4.33 -9.98 -10.33
CA ALA A 147 5.24 -9.15 -9.55
C ALA A 147 5.62 -9.83 -8.23
N PHE A 148 6.82 -9.48 -7.74
CA PHE A 148 7.34 -9.85 -6.43
C PHE A 148 7.59 -8.57 -5.63
N LEU A 149 7.05 -8.49 -4.40
CA LEU A 149 7.17 -7.33 -3.52
C LEU A 149 8.00 -7.75 -2.30
N GLN A 150 9.21 -7.23 -2.15
CA GLN A 150 10.05 -7.45 -0.97
C GLN A 150 9.87 -6.29 0.01
N GLY A 151 9.31 -6.57 1.19
CA GLY A 151 8.94 -5.56 2.18
C GLY A 151 7.58 -5.86 2.80
N GLU A 152 7.06 -4.90 3.56
CA GLU A 152 5.72 -4.97 4.17
C GLU A 152 4.86 -3.79 3.68
N PRO A 153 4.52 -3.73 2.37
CA PRO A 153 3.76 -2.63 1.82
C PRO A 153 2.35 -2.60 2.40
N THR A 154 1.85 -1.40 2.67
CA THR A 154 0.43 -1.19 2.96
C THR A 154 -0.44 -1.44 1.72
N GLU A 155 -1.74 -1.61 1.91
CA GLU A 155 -2.70 -1.83 0.80
C GLU A 155 -2.64 -0.69 -0.24
N VAL A 156 -2.47 0.56 0.21
CA VAL A 156 -2.38 1.73 -0.67
C VAL A 156 -1.08 1.72 -1.49
N GLU A 157 0.02 1.29 -0.88
CA GLU A 157 1.31 1.19 -1.57
C GLU A 157 1.28 0.05 -2.58
N ILE A 158 0.63 -1.08 -2.27
CA ILE A 158 0.39 -2.15 -3.25
C ILE A 158 -0.31 -1.56 -4.48
N PHE A 159 -1.40 -0.79 -4.31
CA PHE A 159 -2.07 -0.15 -5.44
C PHE A 159 -1.14 0.78 -6.22
N ALA A 160 -0.40 1.66 -5.53
CA ALA A 160 0.54 2.58 -6.19
C ALA A 160 1.61 1.85 -7.01
N LEU A 161 2.15 0.75 -6.47
CA LEU A 161 3.14 -0.09 -7.15
C LEU A 161 2.53 -0.80 -8.37
N LEU A 162 1.32 -1.37 -8.26
CA LEU A 162 0.65 -2.04 -9.38
C LEU A 162 0.25 -1.07 -10.51
N ILE A 163 -0.21 0.14 -10.18
CA ILE A 163 -0.48 1.22 -11.16
C ILE A 163 0.82 1.63 -11.87
N THR A 164 1.92 1.73 -11.13
CA THR A 164 3.24 2.05 -11.68
C THR A 164 3.69 1.00 -12.70
N LEU A 165 3.47 -0.27 -12.38
CA LEU A 165 3.74 -1.39 -13.30
C LEU A 165 2.72 -1.53 -14.44
N ARG A 166 1.68 -0.69 -14.50
CA ARG A 166 0.57 -0.78 -15.47
C ARG A 166 -0.16 -2.13 -15.42
N LEU A 167 -0.27 -2.71 -14.23
CA LEU A 167 -0.99 -3.97 -13.99
C LEU A 167 -2.47 -3.76 -13.64
N ILE A 168 -2.84 -2.54 -13.27
CA ILE A 168 -4.19 -2.04 -12.98
C ILE A 168 -4.31 -0.57 -13.41
#